data_AF-A0A941ZZ55-F1
#
_entry.id   AF-A0A941ZZ55-F1
#
_cell.length_a   1.000
_cell.length_b   1.000
_cell.length_c   1.000
_cell.angle_alpha   90.00
_cell.angle_beta   90.00
_cell.angle_gamma   90.00
#
_symmetry.space_group_name_H-M   'P 1'
#
loop_
_entity.id
_entity.type
_entity.pdbx_description
1 polymer ?
#
loop_
_entity_poly.entity_id
_entity_poly.type
_entity_poly.pdbx_seq_one_letter_code
_entity_poly.pdbx_strand_id
1 'polypeptide(L)'
;MTATIMPNTAHPEGFPTVVRLLLNVGHAIDHMFLLIFATAVAAIAVEFGHTSWTELMPYSVGAFALFGLGALPAGRLGDLWGRRSMMIIFYIGMGVSAMLVA
;
A
#
# COMPACT_ATOMS: atom_id res chain seq x y z
N MET A 1 -50.93 8.81 -25.07
CA MET A 1 -49.55 9.20 -24.72
C MET A 1 -49.22 8.52 -23.40
N THR A 2 -48.64 7.32 -23.45
CA THR A 2 -48.32 6.51 -22.27
C THR A 2 -46.82 6.59 -22.05
N ALA A 3 -46.39 7.25 -20.97
CA ALA A 3 -44.99 7.32 -20.61
C ALA A 3 -44.56 5.97 -20.03
N THR A 4 -43.78 5.21 -20.81
CA THR A 4 -43.08 4.01 -20.35
C THR A 4 -42.06 4.39 -19.27
N ILE A 5 -42.35 4.03 -18.02
CA ILE A 5 -41.38 4.08 -16.92
C ILE A 5 -40.30 3.03 -17.24
N MET A 6 -39.09 3.45 -17.61
CA MET A 6 -37.95 2.54 -17.64
C MET A 6 -37.54 2.19 -16.21
N PRO A 7 -37.31 0.91 -15.87
CA PRO A 7 -36.77 0.55 -14.56
C PRO A 7 -35.36 1.12 -14.41
N ASN A 8 -35.19 2.01 -13.45
CA ASN A 8 -33.89 2.42 -12.94
C ASN A 8 -33.37 1.32 -12.00
N THR A 9 -32.55 0.38 -12.48
CA THR A 9 -31.63 -0.37 -11.62
C THR A 9 -30.47 -0.95 -12.43
N ALA A 10 -29.40 -0.16 -12.56
CA ALA A 10 -28.06 -0.71 -12.72
C ALA A 10 -27.10 0.22 -11.97
N HIS A 11 -27.17 0.21 -10.63
CA HIS A 11 -25.95 0.51 -9.89
C HIS A 11 -24.98 -0.63 -10.24
N PRO A 12 -23.79 -0.36 -10.80
CA PRO A 12 -22.78 -1.40 -10.93
C PRO A 12 -22.54 -1.95 -9.52
N GLU A 13 -22.79 -3.24 -9.32
CA GLU A 13 -22.58 -3.94 -8.05
C GLU A 13 -21.16 -3.62 -7.56
N GLY A 14 -21.06 -2.62 -6.68
CA GLY A 14 -19.79 -2.16 -6.17
C GLY A 14 -19.15 -3.31 -5.41
N PHE A 15 -17.81 -3.35 -5.38
CA PHE A 15 -17.10 -4.39 -4.63
C PHE A 15 -17.65 -4.52 -3.21
N PRO A 16 -17.73 -5.76 -2.67
CA PRO A 16 -18.23 -6.00 -1.32
C PRO A 16 -17.57 -5.07 -0.31
N THR A 17 -18.33 -4.56 0.66
CA THR A 17 -17.84 -3.64 1.71
C THR A 17 -16.57 -4.16 2.38
N VAL A 18 -16.47 -5.49 2.58
CA VAL A 18 -15.29 -6.16 3.11
C VAL A 18 -14.04 -5.88 2.27
N VAL A 19 -14.13 -5.97 0.94
CA VAL A 19 -12.99 -5.72 0.04
C VAL A 19 -12.55 -4.26 0.13
N ARG A 20 -13.50 -3.33 0.21
CA ARG A 20 -13.20 -1.90 0.38
C ARG A 20 -12.51 -1.63 1.71
N LEU A 21 -12.99 -2.23 2.80
CA LEU A 21 -12.40 -2.07 4.12
C LEU A 21 -10.98 -2.63 4.16
N LEU A 22 -10.78 -3.85 3.66
CA LEU A 22 -9.45 -4.43 3.55
C LEU A 22 -8.54 -3.57 2.68
N LEU A 23 -9.02 -2.98 1.57
CA LEU A 23 -8.17 -2.12 0.74
C LEU A 23 -7.70 -0.88 1.51
N ASN A 24 -8.58 -0.25 2.29
CA ASN A 24 -8.24 0.90 3.12
C ASN A 24 -7.27 0.53 4.24
N VAL A 25 -7.45 -0.65 4.87
CA VAL A 25 -6.51 -1.16 5.87
C VAL A 25 -5.14 -1.42 5.24
N GLY A 26 -5.11 -2.05 4.07
CA GLY A 26 -3.87 -2.27 3.32
C GLY A 26 -3.16 -0.97 2.97
N HIS A 27 -3.91 0.04 2.53
CA HIS A 27 -3.39 1.39 2.29
C HIS A 27 -2.85 2.07 3.56
N ALA A 28 -3.53 1.94 4.69
CA ALA A 28 -3.05 2.47 5.96
C ALA A 28 -1.74 1.78 6.40
N ILE A 29 -1.66 0.46 6.24
CA ILE A 29 -0.44 -0.32 6.52
C ILE A 29 0.70 0.10 5.61
N ASP A 30 0.44 0.28 4.33
CA ASP A 30 1.42 0.75 3.35
C ASP A 30 2.07 2.08 3.79
N HIS A 31 1.23 3.05 4.16
CA HIS A 31 1.70 4.31 4.73
C HIS A 31 2.43 4.14 6.06
N MET A 32 1.90 3.31 6.96
CA MET A 32 2.53 3.06 8.26
C MET A 32 3.97 2.56 8.06
N PHE A 33 4.22 1.63 7.14
CA PHE A 33 5.57 1.11 6.87
C PHE A 33 6.51 2.19 6.34
N LEU A 34 6.05 3.05 5.44
CA LEU A 34 6.84 4.19 4.98
C LEU A 34 7.16 5.16 6.13
N LEU A 35 6.26 5.31 7.11
CA LEU A 35 6.46 6.15 8.29
C LEU A 35 7.36 5.52 9.35
N ILE A 36 7.53 4.19 9.39
CA ILE A 36 8.43 3.52 10.36
C ILE A 36 9.82 4.14 10.29
N PHE A 37 10.39 4.24 9.07
CA PHE A 37 11.71 4.83 8.89
C PHE A 37 11.76 6.29 9.38
N ALA A 38 10.75 7.10 9.05
CA ALA A 38 10.68 8.49 9.49
C ALA A 38 10.72 8.62 11.03
N THR A 39 10.16 7.65 11.75
CA THR A 39 10.21 7.63 13.23
C THR A 39 11.47 6.99 13.81
N ALA A 40 12.05 6.00 13.13
CA ALA A 40 13.19 5.22 13.63
C ALA A 40 14.57 5.84 13.30
N VAL A 41 14.64 6.69 12.27
CA VAL A 41 15.91 7.20 11.71
C VAL A 41 16.82 7.88 12.74
N ALA A 42 16.25 8.58 13.72
CA ALA A 42 17.03 9.24 14.76
C ALA A 42 17.73 8.24 15.70
N ALA A 43 17.05 7.14 16.05
CA ALA A 43 17.63 6.08 16.86
C ALA A 43 18.71 5.31 16.08
N ILE A 44 18.43 4.99 14.81
CA ILE A 44 19.37 4.33 13.91
C ILE A 44 20.65 5.18 13.75
N ALA A 45 20.53 6.50 13.55
CA ALA A 45 21.69 7.38 13.42
C ALA A 45 22.63 7.30 14.63
N VAL A 46 22.07 7.27 15.84
CA VAL A 46 22.85 7.16 17.09
C VAL A 46 23.53 5.80 17.20
N GLU A 47 22.81 4.71 16.94
CA GLU A 47 23.33 3.35 17.07
C GLU A 47 24.46 3.05 16.07
N PHE A 48 24.34 3.56 14.85
CA PHE A 48 25.33 3.39 13.79
C PHE A 48 26.42 4.50 13.78
N GLY A 49 26.49 5.34 14.81
CA GLY A 49 27.55 6.34 14.97
C GLY A 49 27.56 7.48 13.95
N HIS A 50 26.43 7.76 13.29
CA HIS A 50 26.30 8.88 12.36
C HIS A 50 26.17 10.20 13.11
N THR A 51 26.80 11.26 12.57
CA THR A 51 26.77 12.60 13.16
C THR A 51 25.43 13.31 13.00
N SER A 52 24.67 12.97 11.95
CA SER A 52 23.34 13.50 11.70
C SER A 52 22.41 12.48 11.05
N TRP A 53 21.14 12.45 11.46
CA TRP A 53 20.10 11.65 10.82
C TRP A 53 19.89 12.03 9.34
N THR A 54 20.27 13.25 8.95
CA THR A 54 20.15 13.73 7.57
C THR A 54 20.99 12.91 6.60
N GLU A 55 22.07 12.29 7.07
CA GLU A 55 22.92 11.39 6.28
C GLU A 55 22.18 10.11 5.87
N LEU A 56 21.13 9.75 6.60
CA LEU A 56 20.30 8.57 6.31
C LEU A 56 19.10 8.91 5.40
N MET A 57 18.81 10.19 5.15
CA MET A 57 17.70 10.60 4.29
C MET A 57 17.76 10.09 2.84
N PRO A 58 18.94 9.89 2.21
CA PRO A 58 19.02 9.26 0.90
C PRO A 58 18.39 7.86 0.85
N TYR A 59 18.41 7.10 1.96
CA TYR A 59 17.74 5.80 2.03
C TYR A 59 16.23 5.91 1.93
N SER A 60 15.62 6.95 2.52
CA SER A 60 14.19 7.26 2.33
C SER A 60 13.89 7.51 0.86
N VAL A 61 14.70 8.33 0.19
CA VAL A 61 14.52 8.63 -1.25
C VAL A 61 14.57 7.36 -2.08
N GLY A 62 15.55 6.49 -1.81
CA GLY A 62 15.64 5.18 -2.44
C GLY A 62 14.40 4.31 -2.18
N ALA A 63 13.92 4.26 -0.93
CA ALA A 63 12.73 3.51 -0.56
C ALA A 63 11.47 4.01 -1.28
N PHE A 64 11.22 5.32 -1.28
CA PHE A 64 10.07 5.91 -1.99
C PHE A 64 10.16 5.71 -3.51
N ALA A 65 11.36 5.80 -4.10
CA ALA A 65 11.58 5.54 -5.51
C ALA A 65 11.25 4.08 -5.88
N LEU A 66 11.80 3.11 -5.12
CA LEU A 66 11.52 1.69 -5.32
C LEU A 66 10.04 1.38 -5.09
N PHE A 67 9.42 2.00 -4.09
CA PHE A 67 8.00 1.87 -3.83
C PHE A 67 7.15 2.35 -5.01
N GLY A 68 7.43 3.56 -5.52
CA GLY A 68 6.74 4.10 -6.70
C GLY A 68 6.95 3.24 -7.95
N LEU A 69 8.16 2.77 -8.18
CA LEU A 69 8.48 1.89 -9.30
C LEU A 69 7.79 0.53 -9.18
N GLY A 70 7.69 -0.04 -7.98
CA GLY A 70 6.98 -1.29 -7.71
C GLY A 70 5.46 -1.16 -7.77
N ALA A 71 4.91 0.01 -7.45
CA ALA A 71 3.47 0.27 -7.50
C ALA A 71 2.91 0.22 -8.93
N LEU A 72 3.67 0.64 -9.94
CA LEU A 72 3.27 0.60 -11.35
C LEU A 72 2.95 -0.84 -11.86
N PRO A 73 3.88 -1.81 -11.79
CA PRO A 73 3.58 -3.18 -12.19
C PRO A 73 2.58 -3.86 -11.25
N ALA A 74 2.58 -3.54 -9.95
CA ALA A 74 1.60 -4.08 -9.01
C ALA A 74 0.17 -3.62 -9.34
N GLY A 75 -0.02 -2.36 -9.74
CA GLY A 75 -1.30 -1.84 -10.21
C GLY A 75 -1.77 -2.60 -11.45
N ARG A 76 -0.90 -2.74 -12.46
CA ARG A 76 -1.20 -3.50 -13.68
C ARG A 76 -1.54 -4.96 -13.40
N LEU A 77 -0.78 -5.63 -12.54
CA LEU A 77 -1.07 -7.01 -12.15
C LEU A 77 -2.39 -7.12 -11.37
N GLY A 78 -2.77 -6.10 -10.60
CA GLY A 78 -4.07 -6.05 -9.91
C GLY A 78 -5.25 -6.00 -10.89
N ASP A 79 -5.07 -5.35 -12.03
CA ASP A 79 -6.07 -5.29 -13.10
C ASP A 79 -6.13 -6.61 -13.91
N LEU A 80 -4.99 -7.28 -14.10
CA LEU A 80 -4.90 -8.51 -14.90
C LEU A 80 -5.26 -9.79 -14.12
N TRP A 81 -4.81 -9.93 -12.88
CA TRP A 81 -5.01 -11.12 -12.03
C TRP A 81 -6.15 -10.96 -11.01
N GLY A 82 -6.73 -9.77 -10.93
CA GLY A 82 -7.83 -9.46 -10.03
C GLY A 82 -7.39 -8.92 -8.68
N ARG A 83 -8.18 -7.97 -8.17
CA ARG A 83 -7.89 -7.20 -6.96
C ARG A 83 -7.77 -8.05 -5.69
N ARG A 84 -8.59 -9.11 -5.55
CA ARG A 84 -8.57 -9.98 -4.36
C ARG A 84 -7.24 -10.72 -4.21
N SER A 85 -6.75 -11.32 -5.30
CA SER A 85 -5.47 -12.05 -5.30
C SER A 85 -4.31 -11.11 -4.98
N MET A 86 -4.31 -9.91 -5.58
CA MET A 86 -3.29 -8.90 -5.32
C MET A 86 -3.28 -8.44 -3.86
N MET A 87 -4.46 -8.29 -3.23
CA MET A 87 -4.53 -7.96 -1.82
C MET A 87 -3.94 -9.04 -0.91
N ILE A 88 -4.17 -10.33 -1.20
CA ILE A 88 -3.59 -11.42 -0.42
C ILE A 88 -2.06 -11.40 -0.52
N ILE A 89 -1.53 -11.22 -1.73
CA ILE A 89 -0.09 -11.09 -1.97
C ILE A 89 0.48 -9.92 -1.18
N PHE A 90 -0.20 -8.77 -1.19
CA PHE A 90 0.20 -7.59 -0.41
C PHE A 90 0.30 -7.91 1.09
N TYR A 91 -0.74 -8.46 1.70
CA TYR A 91 -0.75 -8.71 3.14
C TYR A 91 0.30 -9.73 3.58
N ILE A 92 0.44 -10.84 2.83
CA ILE A 92 1.44 -11.86 3.14
C ILE A 92 2.85 -11.30 2.91
N GLY A 93 3.06 -10.61 1.79
CA GLY A 93 4.36 -10.01 1.45
C GLY A 93 4.82 -9.00 2.49
N MET A 94 3.93 -8.10 2.92
CA MET A 94 4.22 -7.12 3.98
C MET A 94 4.51 -7.81 5.32
N GLY A 95 3.71 -8.81 5.70
CA GLY A 95 3.92 -9.57 6.93
C GLY A 95 5.25 -10.32 6.97
N VAL A 96 5.58 -11.03 5.89
CA VAL A 96 6.87 -11.75 5.77
C VAL A 96 8.03 -10.77 5.79
N SER A 97 7.93 -9.64 5.07
CA SER A 97 8.99 -8.63 5.06
C SER A 97 9.23 -8.04 6.45
N ALA A 98 8.16 -7.79 7.22
CA ALA A 98 8.25 -7.31 8.60
C ALA A 98 8.90 -8.33 9.53
N MET A 99 8.64 -9.62 9.33
CA MET A 99 9.28 -10.69 10.11
C MET A 99 10.75 -10.88 9.74
N LEU A 100 11.13 -10.66 8.48
CA LEU A 100 12.51 -10.80 8.03
C LEU A 100 13.42 -9.66 8.50
N VAL A 101 12.87 -8.48 8.75
CA VAL A 101 13.62 -7.32 9.24
C VAL A 101 13.70 -7.25 10.77
N ALA A 102 12.77 -7.90 11.48
CA ALA A 102 12.73 -7.98 12.95
C ALA A 102 13.85 -8.86 13.51
#